data_AF-A0A3N4PPW9-F1
#
_entry.id   AF-A0A3N4PPW9-F1
#
_cell.length_a   1.000
_cell.length_b   1.000
_cell.length_c   1.000
_cell.angle_alpha   90.00
_cell.angle_beta   90.00
_cell.angle_gamma   90.00
#
_symmetry.space_group_name_H-M   'P 1'
#
loop_
_entity.id
_entity.type
_entity.pdbx_description
1 polymer ?
#
loop_
_entity_poly.entity_id
_entity_poly.type
_entity_poly.pdbx_seq_one_letter_code
_entity_poly.pdbx_strand_id
1 'polypeptide(L)'
;MKRYLVPLLLILTARATAQDARSWKYHKEIRIVTTPAGAHIKGDVRNYPLAVKLNARNFDFTTAKGNGADIRFSQSGNTFLPHSIEWWDPVHREALVWVKVPLIKGNNDVQNITLHWGNDQAPDENRPHEVFAAADGFVGVWHLNEPGNTLPEGYKDATANAADATGVNMVPTSLVPGVLGKAQQFDYHSKQWIKVDSDKRKLFDLTNRLTFSIWAKARSYSNKGDAAKRVLEGYETMFAKGDNSWRLQKFGVRGWHKPPADLIEICVERLDPKGDLCVVGKTDMVTGQWFLLTGVHDHPYVRLYVNGVLDATELFDSKWKTDDHPVGIGNQSQFPEKGGRYWDGWLDEARVLQVAKDEHWIKLDYESQREGQRLLEFGKTQQQ
;
A
#
# COMPACT_ATOMS: atom_id res chain seq x y z
N MET A 1 -30.59 -50.29 10.40
CA MET A 1 -29.57 -49.61 11.24
C MET A 1 -29.22 -48.26 10.61
N LYS A 2 -29.70 -47.14 11.17
CA LYS A 2 -29.36 -45.79 10.69
C LYS A 2 -28.03 -45.38 11.34
N ARG A 3 -26.99 -45.12 10.54
CA ARG A 3 -25.72 -44.56 11.00
C ARG A 3 -25.81 -43.03 10.90
N TYR A 4 -25.72 -42.36 12.03
CA TYR A 4 -25.58 -40.90 12.10
C TYR A 4 -24.09 -40.55 12.02
N LEU A 5 -23.70 -39.75 11.02
CA LEU A 5 -22.40 -39.10 10.93
C LEU A 5 -22.46 -37.82 11.77
N VAL A 6 -21.64 -37.74 12.80
CA VAL A 6 -21.39 -36.51 13.57
C VAL A 6 -20.23 -35.77 12.91
N PRO A 7 -20.36 -34.49 12.53
CA PRO A 7 -19.24 -33.74 11.96
C PRO A 7 -18.27 -33.36 13.10
N LEU A 8 -17.00 -33.69 12.90
CA LEU A 8 -15.91 -33.30 13.80
C LEU A 8 -15.60 -31.82 13.55
N LEU A 9 -16.04 -30.95 14.46
CA LEU A 9 -15.73 -29.53 14.43
C LEU A 9 -14.28 -29.33 14.89
N LEU A 10 -13.38 -29.03 13.95
CA LEU A 10 -11.99 -28.69 14.26
C LEU A 10 -11.94 -27.25 14.79
N ILE A 11 -11.84 -27.09 16.11
CA ILE A 11 -11.63 -25.78 16.75
C ILE A 11 -10.13 -25.48 16.64
N LEU A 12 -9.73 -24.61 15.70
CA LEU A 12 -8.39 -24.00 15.73
C LEU A 12 -8.32 -23.04 16.92
N THR A 13 -7.75 -23.51 18.04
CA THR A 13 -7.35 -22.61 19.12
C THR A 13 -6.05 -21.92 18.73
N ALA A 14 -6.11 -20.63 18.38
CA ALA A 14 -4.93 -19.78 18.35
C ALA A 14 -4.36 -19.71 19.79
N ARG A 15 -3.22 -20.37 20.04
CA ARG A 15 -2.49 -20.19 21.30
C ARG A 15 -1.79 -18.84 21.24
N ALA A 16 -2.39 -17.83 21.85
CA ALA A 16 -1.63 -16.67 22.31
C ALA A 16 -0.75 -17.15 23.47
N THR A 17 0.56 -17.34 23.24
CA THR A 17 1.50 -17.49 24.35
C THR A 17 1.64 -16.12 25.00
N ALA A 18 1.09 -15.96 26.20
CA ALA A 18 1.41 -14.81 27.05
C ALA A 18 2.93 -14.88 27.35
N GLN A 19 3.73 -14.14 26.59
CA GLN A 19 5.14 -13.97 26.91
C GLN A 19 5.21 -12.96 28.05
N ASP A 20 5.96 -13.29 29.10
CA ASP A 20 6.09 -12.41 30.27
C ASP A 20 6.74 -11.10 29.83
N ALA A 21 6.05 -9.98 30.03
CA ALA A 21 6.59 -8.65 29.79
C ALA A 21 7.95 -8.46 30.49
N ARG A 22 8.23 -9.18 31.59
CA ARG A 22 9.51 -9.13 32.32
C ARG A 22 10.73 -9.61 31.53
N SER A 23 10.51 -10.31 30.43
CA SER A 23 11.61 -10.79 29.56
C SER A 23 12.12 -9.72 28.59
N TRP A 24 11.46 -8.55 28.54
CA TRP A 24 11.77 -7.44 27.64
C TRP A 24 12.49 -6.35 28.42
N LYS A 25 13.81 -6.22 28.19
CA LYS A 25 14.68 -5.27 28.92
C LYS A 25 14.26 -3.82 28.71
N TYR A 26 13.73 -3.51 27.53
CA TYR A 26 13.39 -2.16 27.14
C TYR A 26 11.98 -2.09 26.59
N HIS A 27 11.30 -0.99 26.89
CA HIS A 27 10.03 -0.67 26.24
C HIS A 27 9.84 0.84 26.07
N LYS A 28 8.88 1.19 25.21
CA LYS A 28 8.54 2.58 24.88
C LYS A 28 7.09 2.67 24.46
N GLU A 29 6.39 3.66 24.99
CA GLU A 29 5.07 4.02 24.48
C GLU A 29 5.18 4.83 23.17
N ILE A 30 4.33 4.49 22.22
CA ILE A 30 4.12 5.22 20.97
C ILE A 30 2.67 5.68 20.99
N ARG A 31 2.48 6.99 21.12
CA ARG A 31 1.17 7.63 21.17
C ARG A 31 0.65 7.86 19.77
N ILE A 32 -0.62 7.52 19.56
CA ILE A 32 -1.35 7.69 18.31
C ILE A 32 -2.25 8.92 18.44
N VAL A 33 -1.91 10.00 17.75
CA VAL A 33 -2.57 11.31 17.83
C VAL A 33 -3.42 11.54 16.58
N THR A 34 -4.74 11.33 16.70
CA THR A 34 -5.73 11.54 15.63
C THR A 34 -6.54 12.82 15.80
N THR A 35 -6.30 13.62 16.84
CA THR A 35 -6.86 14.98 16.99
C THR A 35 -6.35 15.93 15.90
N PRO A 36 -6.89 17.16 15.76
CA PRO A 36 -6.38 18.16 14.82
C PRO A 36 -4.90 18.54 15.00
N ALA A 37 -4.33 18.32 16.20
CA ALA A 37 -2.91 18.52 16.46
C ALA A 37 -2.02 17.45 15.79
N GLY A 38 -2.57 16.27 15.52
CA GLY A 38 -1.90 15.16 14.86
C GLY A 38 -2.43 14.92 13.44
N ALA A 39 -2.94 13.72 13.20
CA ALA A 39 -3.43 13.26 11.89
C ALA A 39 -4.84 13.77 11.51
N HIS A 40 -5.61 14.34 12.46
CA HIS A 40 -6.96 14.85 12.24
C HIS A 40 -7.93 13.82 11.61
N ILE A 41 -7.99 12.63 12.18
CA ILE A 41 -8.89 11.55 11.77
C ILE A 41 -10.16 11.62 12.63
N LYS A 42 -11.34 11.72 12.00
CA LYS A 42 -12.60 11.95 12.73
C LYS A 42 -13.24 10.67 13.24
N GLY A 43 -13.27 9.61 12.43
CA GLY A 43 -13.87 8.33 12.80
C GLY A 43 -12.83 7.25 13.12
N ASP A 44 -13.30 6.19 13.74
CA ASP A 44 -12.50 5.04 14.12
C ASP A 44 -12.13 4.20 12.89
N VAL A 45 -10.89 3.68 12.86
CA VAL A 45 -10.39 2.81 11.79
C VAL A 45 -10.03 1.45 12.38
N ARG A 46 -10.58 0.36 11.83
CA ARG A 46 -10.34 -1.01 12.30
C ARG A 46 -9.24 -1.72 11.52
N ASN A 47 -8.53 -2.62 12.20
CA ASN A 47 -7.54 -3.54 11.64
C ASN A 47 -6.56 -2.86 10.66
N TYR A 48 -5.95 -1.77 11.12
CA TYR A 48 -5.12 -0.91 10.28
C TYR A 48 -3.64 -1.33 10.36
N PRO A 49 -2.94 -1.53 9.23
CA PRO A 49 -1.49 -1.74 9.20
C PRO A 49 -0.77 -0.41 9.40
N LEU A 50 -0.41 -0.09 10.64
CA LEU A 50 0.27 1.14 11.01
C LEU A 50 1.77 1.08 10.69
N ALA A 51 2.26 2.00 9.85
CA ALA A 51 3.69 2.20 9.63
C ALA A 51 4.36 2.79 10.87
N VAL A 52 5.37 2.11 11.41
CA VAL A 52 6.22 2.58 12.49
C VAL A 52 7.66 2.70 11.97
N LYS A 53 8.10 3.93 11.74
CA LYS A 53 9.47 4.23 11.32
C LYS A 53 10.37 4.45 12.53
N LEU A 54 11.39 3.60 12.65
CA LEU A 54 12.43 3.71 13.67
C LEU A 54 13.67 4.36 13.07
N ASN A 55 14.32 5.22 13.84
CA ASN A 55 15.59 5.84 13.47
C ASN A 55 16.42 6.18 14.71
N ALA A 56 17.67 6.61 14.51
CA ALA A 56 18.60 6.98 15.58
C ALA A 56 18.07 8.01 16.60
N ARG A 57 17.01 8.78 16.29
CA ARG A 57 16.40 9.74 17.23
C ARG A 57 15.38 9.09 18.16
N ASN A 58 14.75 7.99 17.76
CA ASN A 58 13.67 7.36 18.50
C ASN A 58 13.94 5.91 18.94
N PHE A 59 15.03 5.29 18.46
CA PHE A 59 15.37 3.90 18.76
C PHE A 59 16.88 3.68 18.79
N ASP A 60 17.36 2.90 19.77
CA ASP A 60 18.77 2.50 19.87
C ASP A 60 18.96 1.08 19.33
N PHE A 61 19.44 1.00 18.09
CA PHE A 61 19.67 -0.25 17.36
C PHE A 61 20.73 -1.15 17.99
N THR A 62 21.57 -0.65 18.91
CA THR A 62 22.58 -1.47 19.59
C THR A 62 22.00 -2.34 20.70
N THR A 63 20.75 -2.08 21.10
CA THR A 63 20.06 -2.76 22.20
C THR A 63 19.06 -3.82 21.75
N ALA A 64 18.93 -4.01 20.44
CA ALA A 64 18.10 -5.04 19.80
C ALA A 64 18.99 -6.01 19.01
N LYS A 65 18.43 -7.16 18.61
CA LYS A 65 19.08 -8.09 17.68
C LYS A 65 19.37 -7.39 16.35
N GLY A 66 20.44 -7.81 15.69
CA GLY A 66 20.92 -7.19 14.45
C GLY A 66 19.90 -7.19 13.30
N ASN A 67 18.91 -8.08 13.32
CA ASN A 67 17.81 -8.14 12.36
C ASN A 67 16.45 -7.66 12.92
N GLY A 68 16.42 -7.14 14.16
CA GLY A 68 15.20 -6.70 14.83
C GLY A 68 14.25 -7.81 15.27
N ALA A 69 14.66 -9.09 15.25
CA ALA A 69 13.77 -10.22 15.57
C ALA A 69 13.20 -10.17 17.01
N ASP A 70 13.84 -9.43 17.91
CA ASP A 70 13.39 -9.17 19.27
C ASP A 70 12.65 -7.82 19.38
N ILE A 71 11.78 -7.45 18.44
CA ILE A 71 10.80 -6.39 18.66
C ILE A 71 9.40 -6.98 18.85
N ARG A 72 8.59 -6.38 19.72
CA ARG A 72 7.16 -6.66 19.83
C ARG A 72 6.36 -5.39 20.06
N PHE A 73 5.10 -5.41 19.65
CA PHE A 73 4.16 -4.32 19.87
C PHE A 73 2.98 -4.82 20.70
N SER A 74 2.49 -4.06 21.68
CA SER A 74 1.25 -4.37 22.42
C SER A 74 0.37 -3.14 22.59
N GLN A 75 -0.95 -3.31 22.72
CA GLN A 75 -1.86 -2.19 22.99
C GLN A 75 -2.12 -2.00 24.49
N SER A 76 -2.22 -3.10 25.24
CA SER A 76 -2.28 -3.14 26.70
C SER A 76 -1.89 -4.52 27.21
N GLY A 77 -1.13 -4.58 28.31
CA GLY A 77 -0.67 -5.85 28.90
C GLY A 77 0.26 -6.68 28.00
N ASN A 78 0.08 -8.01 28.04
CA ASN A 78 1.01 -9.00 27.47
C ASN A 78 0.56 -9.60 26.13
N THR A 79 -0.44 -9.01 25.46
CA THR A 79 -0.88 -9.49 24.14
C THR A 79 -0.15 -8.71 23.05
N PHE A 80 0.68 -9.42 22.28
CA PHE A 80 1.39 -8.82 21.17
C PHE A 80 0.52 -8.71 19.92
N LEU A 81 0.72 -7.61 19.20
CA LEU A 81 0.11 -7.32 17.92
C LEU A 81 0.95 -7.96 16.80
N PRO A 82 0.31 -8.49 15.75
CA PRO A 82 1.02 -8.88 14.55
C PRO A 82 1.81 -7.70 13.99
N HIS A 83 3.06 -7.95 13.61
CA HIS A 83 3.91 -6.96 12.98
C HIS A 83 4.68 -7.57 11.81
N SER A 84 5.16 -6.72 10.91
CA SER A 84 6.01 -7.09 9.79
C SER A 84 7.18 -6.12 9.69
N ILE A 85 8.41 -6.64 9.75
CA ILE A 85 9.61 -5.85 9.47
C ILE A 85 9.73 -5.78 7.95
N GLU A 86 9.46 -4.61 7.37
CA GLU A 86 9.66 -4.39 5.94
C GLU A 86 11.15 -4.28 5.64
N TRP A 87 11.87 -3.49 6.44
CA TRP A 87 13.33 -3.39 6.36
C TRP A 87 13.93 -2.97 7.69
N TRP A 88 15.16 -3.42 7.92
CA TRP A 88 15.92 -3.17 9.14
C TRP A 88 17.40 -2.95 8.80
N ASP A 89 17.89 -1.74 9.05
CA ASP A 89 19.28 -1.36 8.81
C ASP A 89 19.91 -0.80 10.10
N PRO A 90 20.57 -1.65 10.91
CA PRO A 90 21.19 -1.20 12.14
C PRO A 90 22.45 -0.35 11.89
N VAL A 91 23.03 -0.41 10.68
CA VAL A 91 24.23 0.36 10.32
C VAL A 91 23.86 1.83 10.07
N HIS A 92 22.83 2.06 9.24
CA HIS A 92 22.30 3.41 9.03
C HIS A 92 21.32 3.85 10.12
N ARG A 93 20.97 2.94 11.04
CA ARG A 93 20.06 3.15 12.17
C ARG A 93 18.70 3.61 11.71
N GLU A 94 18.12 2.85 10.79
CA GLU A 94 16.77 3.08 10.28
C GLU A 94 16.04 1.73 10.11
N ALA A 95 14.73 1.73 10.33
CA ALA A 95 13.88 0.58 10.07
C ALA A 95 12.43 1.01 9.82
N LEU A 96 11.67 0.16 9.13
CA LEU A 96 10.23 0.31 8.95
C LEU A 96 9.53 -0.99 9.32
N VAL A 97 8.55 -0.85 10.21
CA VAL A 97 7.77 -1.96 10.73
C VAL A 97 6.30 -1.64 10.57
N TRP A 98 5.54 -2.55 9.98
CA TRP A 98 4.09 -2.47 9.90
C TRP A 98 3.47 -3.20 11.09
N VAL A 99 2.56 -2.55 11.80
CA VAL A 99 1.93 -3.11 13.02
C VAL A 99 0.42 -3.12 12.82
N LYS A 100 -0.22 -4.28 12.95
CA LYS A 100 -1.67 -4.35 12.86
C LYS A 100 -2.33 -3.86 14.15
N VAL A 101 -2.92 -2.68 14.09
CA VAL A 101 -3.66 -2.08 15.20
C VAL A 101 -5.16 -2.41 15.04
N PRO A 102 -5.78 -3.16 15.97
CA PRO A 102 -7.17 -3.59 15.83
C PRO A 102 -8.18 -2.44 15.71
N LEU A 103 -7.90 -1.33 16.38
CA LEU A 103 -8.72 -0.12 16.35
C LEU A 103 -7.83 1.10 16.55
N ILE A 104 -7.81 2.03 15.61
CA ILE A 104 -7.30 3.39 15.79
C ILE A 104 -8.49 4.30 16.02
N LYS A 105 -8.54 4.95 17.18
CA LYS A 105 -9.65 5.82 17.55
C LYS A 105 -9.58 7.15 16.82
N GLY A 106 -10.72 7.63 16.32
CA GLY A 106 -10.85 8.97 15.78
C GLY A 106 -10.79 10.03 16.88
N ASN A 107 -10.23 11.20 16.55
CA ASN A 107 -10.14 12.38 17.42
C ASN A 107 -9.65 12.07 18.86
N ASN A 108 -8.55 11.33 18.95
CA ASN A 108 -7.98 10.81 20.19
C ASN A 108 -6.48 11.15 20.29
N ASP A 109 -6.00 11.45 21.49
CA ASP A 109 -4.59 11.75 21.78
C ASP A 109 -4.06 11.04 23.03
N VAL A 110 -4.77 10.00 23.47
CA VAL A 110 -4.43 9.18 24.65
C VAL A 110 -4.24 7.69 24.30
N GLN A 111 -4.53 7.29 23.07
CA GLN A 111 -4.32 5.93 22.59
C GLN A 111 -2.84 5.67 22.37
N ASN A 112 -2.32 4.60 22.97
CA ASN A 112 -0.93 4.19 22.81
C ASN A 112 -0.84 2.73 22.33
N ILE A 113 0.26 2.42 21.65
CA ILE A 113 0.85 1.09 21.60
C ILE A 113 2.22 1.12 22.30
N THR A 114 2.72 -0.01 22.74
CA THR A 114 4.03 -0.15 23.38
C THR A 114 4.95 -0.99 22.49
N LEU A 115 6.12 -0.46 22.14
CA LEU A 115 7.22 -1.19 21.54
C LEU A 115 8.08 -1.79 22.65
N HIS A 116 8.36 -3.09 22.57
CA HIS A 116 9.21 -3.86 23.49
C HIS A 116 10.41 -4.44 22.74
N TRP A 117 11.60 -4.46 23.33
CA TRP A 117 12.79 -5.09 22.76
C TRP A 117 13.86 -5.49 23.80
N GLY A 118 14.96 -6.09 23.35
CA GLY A 118 16.08 -6.51 24.21
C GLY A 118 15.91 -7.90 24.81
N ASN A 119 15.04 -8.73 24.23
CA ASN A 119 14.86 -10.12 24.63
C ASN A 119 15.68 -11.05 23.73
N ASP A 120 16.86 -11.45 24.22
CA ASP A 120 17.80 -12.29 23.46
C ASP A 120 17.22 -13.67 23.12
N GLN A 121 16.21 -14.13 23.87
CA GLN A 121 15.54 -15.42 23.65
C GLN A 121 14.27 -15.29 22.78
N ALA A 122 13.89 -14.07 22.35
CA ALA A 122 12.72 -13.89 21.50
C ALA A 122 12.92 -14.57 20.13
N PRO A 123 11.98 -15.41 19.68
CA PRO A 123 12.00 -15.92 18.31
C PRO A 123 11.71 -14.79 17.33
N ASP A 124 12.05 -15.00 16.06
CA ASP A 124 11.55 -14.15 14.99
C ASP A 124 10.03 -14.33 14.83
N GLU A 125 9.29 -13.23 14.81
CA GLU A 125 7.84 -13.19 14.64
C GLU A 125 7.44 -12.17 13.57
N ASN A 126 8.20 -12.11 12.47
CA ASN A 126 7.80 -11.38 11.28
C ASN A 126 6.53 -12.00 10.64
N ARG A 127 5.39 -11.28 10.67
CA ARG A 127 4.06 -11.79 10.29
C ARG A 127 3.34 -10.92 9.24
N PRO A 128 3.89 -10.73 8.04
CA PRO A 128 3.28 -9.89 6.99
C PRO A 128 1.84 -10.30 6.65
N HIS A 129 1.56 -11.60 6.56
CA HIS A 129 0.24 -12.11 6.19
C HIS A 129 -0.85 -11.89 7.24
N GLU A 130 -0.47 -11.72 8.51
CA GLU A 130 -1.41 -11.37 9.59
C GLU A 130 -1.65 -9.85 9.63
N VAL A 131 -0.64 -9.06 9.26
CA VAL A 131 -0.73 -7.59 9.13
C VAL A 131 -1.59 -7.20 7.93
N PHE A 132 -1.31 -7.77 6.76
CA PHE A 132 -2.03 -7.56 5.51
C PHE A 132 -2.96 -8.74 5.22
N ALA A 133 -3.89 -8.99 6.13
CA ALA A 133 -4.74 -10.18 6.09
C ALA A 133 -5.86 -10.08 5.05
N ALA A 134 -6.13 -11.20 4.37
CA ALA A 134 -7.26 -11.32 3.44
C ALA A 134 -8.63 -11.07 4.12
N ALA A 135 -8.74 -11.38 5.42
CA ALA A 135 -9.93 -11.09 6.23
C ALA A 135 -10.24 -9.59 6.35
N ASP A 136 -9.23 -8.73 6.22
CA ASP A 136 -9.37 -7.26 6.21
C ASP A 136 -9.52 -6.68 4.79
N GLY A 137 -9.56 -7.58 3.80
CA GLY A 137 -9.77 -7.31 2.40
C GLY A 137 -8.51 -7.19 1.57
N PHE A 138 -7.30 -7.36 2.11
CA PHE A 138 -6.07 -7.28 1.31
C PHE A 138 -5.98 -8.40 0.29
N VAL A 139 -5.71 -8.04 -0.97
CA VAL A 139 -5.54 -8.96 -2.11
C VAL A 139 -4.08 -8.99 -2.57
N GLY A 140 -3.41 -7.84 -2.59
CA GLY A 140 -1.98 -7.75 -2.87
C GLY A 140 -1.38 -6.49 -2.26
N VAL A 141 -0.16 -6.61 -1.73
CA VAL A 141 0.62 -5.51 -1.12
C VAL A 141 2.08 -5.65 -1.54
N TRP A 142 2.57 -4.69 -2.31
CA TRP A 142 3.96 -4.65 -2.76
C TRP A 142 4.64 -3.41 -2.18
N HIS A 143 5.59 -3.63 -1.26
CA HIS A 143 6.42 -2.58 -0.65
C HIS A 143 7.48 -2.04 -1.59
N LEU A 144 7.82 -2.77 -2.67
CA LEU A 144 8.75 -2.32 -3.70
C LEU A 144 10.17 -2.00 -3.17
N ASN A 145 10.58 -2.70 -2.12
CA ASN A 145 11.83 -2.47 -1.39
C ASN A 145 12.99 -3.39 -1.83
N GLU A 146 12.73 -4.33 -2.74
CA GLU A 146 13.73 -5.25 -3.27
C GLU A 146 14.68 -4.54 -4.26
N PRO A 147 15.96 -4.96 -4.34
CA PRO A 147 16.83 -4.53 -5.44
C PRO A 147 16.14 -4.77 -6.78
N GLY A 148 16.14 -3.76 -7.65
CA GLY A 148 15.43 -3.90 -8.93
C GLY A 148 15.97 -5.08 -9.74
N ASN A 149 15.08 -5.92 -10.25
CA ASN A 149 15.47 -7.18 -10.89
C ASN A 149 14.40 -7.69 -11.87
N THR A 150 14.80 -8.64 -12.73
CA THR A 150 13.91 -9.32 -13.69
C THR A 150 13.67 -10.78 -13.33
N LEU A 151 13.97 -11.18 -12.09
CA LEU A 151 13.75 -12.56 -11.65
C LEU A 151 12.24 -12.81 -11.53
N PRO A 152 11.76 -14.00 -11.94
CA PRO A 152 10.39 -14.42 -11.67
C PRO A 152 10.08 -14.28 -10.17
N GLU A 153 8.93 -13.69 -9.84
CA GLU A 153 8.48 -13.48 -8.46
C GLU A 153 9.48 -12.68 -7.60
N GLY A 154 10.25 -11.78 -8.22
CA GLY A 154 11.31 -11.00 -7.61
C GLY A 154 10.87 -9.79 -6.78
N TYR A 155 9.57 -9.48 -6.75
CA TYR A 155 8.95 -8.44 -5.93
C TYR A 155 7.82 -9.06 -5.12
N LYS A 156 7.95 -9.10 -3.80
CA LYS A 156 7.11 -9.93 -2.93
C LYS A 156 5.79 -9.27 -2.60
N ASP A 157 4.74 -10.09 -2.61
CA ASP A 157 3.44 -9.75 -2.05
C ASP A 157 3.42 -10.08 -0.54
N ALA A 158 3.14 -9.07 0.29
CA ALA A 158 3.07 -9.25 1.74
C ALA A 158 1.80 -10.01 2.20
N THR A 159 0.82 -10.23 1.33
CA THR A 159 -0.38 -11.01 1.67
C THR A 159 -0.15 -12.51 1.55
N ALA A 160 -1.03 -13.31 2.17
CA ALA A 160 -1.00 -14.77 2.02
C ALA A 160 -1.31 -15.26 0.59
N ASN A 161 -1.79 -14.39 -0.30
CA ASN A 161 -2.07 -14.74 -1.69
C ASN A 161 -0.79 -14.95 -2.51
N ALA A 162 0.34 -14.40 -2.02
CA ALA A 162 1.64 -14.49 -2.64
C ALA A 162 1.59 -14.09 -4.13
N ALA A 163 0.86 -13.03 -4.49
CA ALA A 163 0.81 -12.46 -5.83
C ALA A 163 2.13 -11.74 -6.19
N ASP A 164 3.25 -12.43 -6.03
CA ASP A 164 4.58 -11.93 -6.30
C ASP A 164 4.69 -11.47 -7.75
N ALA A 165 5.33 -10.32 -7.94
CA ALA A 165 5.47 -9.67 -9.22
C ALA A 165 6.87 -9.87 -9.82
N THR A 166 6.97 -9.72 -11.14
CA THR A 166 8.21 -9.86 -11.92
C THR A 166 8.52 -8.53 -12.59
N GLY A 167 9.76 -8.05 -12.47
CA GLY A 167 10.22 -6.84 -13.15
C GLY A 167 10.48 -7.07 -14.63
N VAL A 168 10.18 -6.05 -15.44
CA VAL A 168 10.48 -6.02 -16.87
C VAL A 168 11.53 -4.95 -17.11
N ASN A 169 12.73 -5.38 -17.48
CA ASN A 169 13.91 -4.53 -17.68
C ASN A 169 14.27 -3.66 -16.45
N MET A 170 13.83 -4.07 -15.26
CA MET A 170 14.24 -3.46 -13.99
C MET A 170 15.69 -3.85 -13.69
N VAL A 171 16.44 -2.94 -13.08
CA VAL A 171 17.86 -3.13 -12.78
C VAL A 171 18.12 -2.79 -11.30
N PRO A 172 19.23 -3.25 -10.68
CA PRO A 172 19.44 -3.05 -9.25
C PRO A 172 19.37 -1.58 -8.80
N THR A 173 19.77 -0.64 -9.66
CA THR A 173 19.70 0.81 -9.42
C THR A 173 18.29 1.41 -9.57
N SER A 174 17.26 0.60 -9.84
CA SER A 174 15.86 1.02 -9.69
C SER A 174 15.49 1.25 -8.23
N LEU A 175 16.14 0.55 -7.29
CA LEU A 175 15.86 0.72 -5.87
C LEU A 175 16.42 2.07 -5.39
N VAL A 176 15.54 2.93 -4.88
CA VAL A 176 15.87 4.28 -4.41
C VAL A 176 15.18 4.58 -3.07
N PRO A 177 15.48 5.70 -2.38
CA PRO A 177 14.66 6.16 -1.25
C PRO A 177 13.21 6.39 -1.66
N GLY A 178 12.27 5.86 -0.87
CA GLY A 178 10.82 5.98 -1.04
C GLY A 178 10.20 7.02 -0.11
N VAL A 179 8.87 7.00 0.02
CA VAL A 179 8.14 7.92 0.91
C VAL A 179 8.38 7.57 2.39
N LEU A 180 8.37 6.27 2.70
CA LEU A 180 8.58 5.73 4.03
C LEU A 180 9.92 4.99 4.16
N GLY A 181 10.18 4.11 3.20
CA GLY A 181 11.35 3.24 3.13
C GLY A 181 12.07 3.38 1.80
N LYS A 182 11.89 2.39 0.93
CA LYS A 182 12.46 2.35 -0.42
C LYS A 182 11.35 2.35 -1.46
N ALA A 183 11.68 2.73 -2.68
CA ALA A 183 10.75 2.74 -3.82
C ALA A 183 11.47 2.23 -5.06
N GLN A 184 10.72 2.00 -6.13
CA GLN A 184 11.27 1.71 -7.45
C GLN A 184 11.21 2.94 -8.34
N GLN A 185 12.31 3.22 -9.03
CA GLN A 185 12.38 4.18 -10.13
C GLN A 185 12.09 3.48 -11.46
N PHE A 186 11.27 4.14 -12.27
CA PHE A 186 10.86 3.71 -13.59
C PHE A 186 11.26 4.74 -14.64
N ASP A 187 11.71 4.25 -15.80
CA ASP A 187 11.76 4.98 -17.07
C ASP A 187 11.60 3.97 -18.22
N TYR A 188 10.85 4.31 -19.27
CA TYR A 188 10.49 3.30 -20.28
C TYR A 188 11.66 2.79 -21.13
N HIS A 189 12.72 3.59 -21.25
CA HIS A 189 13.92 3.18 -21.95
C HIS A 189 14.72 2.14 -21.15
N SER A 190 14.71 2.25 -19.82
CA SER A 190 15.38 1.34 -18.89
C SER A 190 14.63 1.34 -17.56
N LYS A 191 14.24 0.18 -17.00
CA LYS A 191 13.35 0.11 -15.81
C LYS A 191 11.87 0.34 -16.14
N GLN A 192 11.31 -0.56 -16.94
CA GLN A 192 10.03 -0.29 -17.59
C GLN A 192 8.83 -0.41 -16.66
N TRP A 193 8.65 -1.56 -16.01
CA TRP A 193 7.48 -1.83 -15.16
C TRP A 193 7.67 -3.12 -14.36
N ILE A 194 6.78 -3.34 -13.41
CA ILE A 194 6.65 -4.57 -12.63
C ILE A 194 5.26 -5.15 -12.88
N LYS A 195 5.15 -6.48 -13.00
CA LYS A 195 3.87 -7.12 -13.30
C LYS A 195 3.58 -8.36 -12.48
N VAL A 196 2.33 -8.51 -12.10
CA VAL A 196 1.76 -9.79 -11.69
C VAL A 196 1.20 -10.46 -12.93
N ASP A 197 1.97 -11.40 -13.44
CA ASP A 197 1.61 -12.27 -14.55
C ASP A 197 1.42 -13.70 -14.00
N SER A 198 0.78 -14.60 -14.74
CA SER A 198 0.24 -15.93 -14.31
C SER A 198 -1.23 -15.91 -13.83
N ASP A 199 -1.72 -17.09 -13.41
CA ASP A 199 -3.08 -17.25 -12.87
C ASP A 199 -3.38 -16.37 -11.66
N LYS A 200 -2.35 -15.94 -10.90
CA LYS A 200 -2.52 -15.03 -9.75
C LYS A 200 -3.09 -13.67 -10.15
N ARG A 201 -2.97 -13.24 -11.42
CA ARG A 201 -3.61 -12.00 -11.90
C ARG A 201 -5.14 -12.03 -11.74
N LYS A 202 -5.76 -13.22 -11.73
CA LYS A 202 -7.22 -13.39 -11.58
C LYS A 202 -7.73 -12.99 -10.20
N LEU A 203 -6.86 -12.91 -9.19
CA LEU A 203 -7.20 -12.38 -7.88
C LEU A 203 -7.69 -10.92 -7.95
N PHE A 204 -7.29 -10.19 -9.00
CA PHE A 204 -7.58 -8.78 -9.21
C PHE A 204 -8.73 -8.53 -10.19
N ASP A 205 -9.49 -9.58 -10.54
CA ASP A 205 -10.69 -9.53 -11.38
C ASP A 205 -11.89 -8.98 -10.58
N LEU A 206 -11.72 -7.79 -10.01
CA LEU A 206 -12.65 -7.14 -9.09
C LEU A 206 -13.56 -6.16 -9.84
N THR A 207 -14.86 -6.43 -9.88
CA THR A 207 -15.80 -5.69 -10.76
C THR A 207 -16.91 -4.92 -10.04
N ASN A 208 -16.98 -4.96 -8.71
CA ASN A 208 -18.07 -4.29 -7.96
C ASN A 208 -17.58 -3.49 -6.76
N ARG A 209 -16.52 -3.96 -6.11
CA ARG A 209 -15.97 -3.34 -4.90
C ARG A 209 -14.47 -3.57 -4.84
N LEU A 210 -13.70 -2.50 -4.66
CA LEU A 210 -12.26 -2.56 -4.44
C LEU A 210 -11.71 -1.21 -3.95
N THR A 211 -10.56 -1.26 -3.29
CA THR A 211 -9.72 -0.09 -3.03
C THR A 211 -8.32 -0.40 -3.53
N PHE A 212 -7.73 0.49 -4.33
CA PHE A 212 -6.32 0.40 -4.71
C PHE A 212 -5.61 1.70 -4.42
N SER A 213 -4.36 1.61 -3.99
CA SER A 213 -3.53 2.77 -3.74
C SER A 213 -2.10 2.54 -4.17
N ILE A 214 -1.41 3.64 -4.46
CA ILE A 214 0.03 3.68 -4.72
C ILE A 214 0.53 5.09 -4.42
N TRP A 215 1.75 5.19 -3.88
CA TRP A 215 2.48 6.45 -3.85
C TRP A 215 3.16 6.67 -5.20
N ALA A 216 3.03 7.87 -5.75
CA ALA A 216 3.62 8.22 -7.04
C ALA A 216 4.31 9.58 -6.99
N LYS A 217 5.50 9.63 -7.59
CA LYS A 217 6.26 10.87 -7.81
C LYS A 217 6.72 10.91 -9.26
N ALA A 218 6.11 11.79 -10.05
CA ALA A 218 6.50 11.96 -11.44
C ALA A 218 7.86 12.66 -11.51
N ARG A 219 8.71 12.24 -12.43
CA ARG A 219 9.97 12.92 -12.75
C ARG A 219 9.80 13.85 -13.94
N SER A 220 9.08 13.37 -14.94
CA SER A 220 8.60 14.14 -16.07
C SER A 220 7.32 13.52 -16.61
N TYR A 221 6.60 14.25 -17.46
CA TYR A 221 5.56 13.69 -18.32
C TYR A 221 6.13 13.52 -19.72
N SER A 222 6.63 12.33 -19.97
CA SER A 222 7.42 11.99 -21.14
C SER A 222 6.61 11.28 -22.23
N ASN A 223 5.37 10.83 -21.96
CA ASN A 223 4.54 10.23 -23.01
C ASN A 223 4.06 11.29 -24.02
N LYS A 224 4.72 11.32 -25.18
CA LYS A 224 4.38 12.17 -26.34
C LYS A 224 3.25 11.63 -27.22
N GLY A 225 2.72 10.45 -26.93
CA GLY A 225 1.80 9.75 -27.81
C GLY A 225 2.49 9.14 -29.03
N ASP A 226 1.80 8.23 -29.70
CA ASP A 226 2.20 7.63 -30.97
C ASP A 226 0.95 7.21 -31.73
N ALA A 227 0.51 8.04 -32.67
CA ALA A 227 -0.70 7.82 -33.44
C ALA A 227 -0.62 6.52 -34.29
N ALA A 228 0.57 6.18 -34.80
CA ALA A 228 0.76 4.95 -35.58
C ALA A 228 0.54 3.70 -34.72
N LYS A 229 0.82 3.80 -33.42
CA LYS A 229 0.60 2.74 -32.43
C LYS A 229 -0.70 2.89 -31.64
N ARG A 230 -1.55 3.87 -31.96
CA ARG A 230 -2.78 4.21 -31.23
C ARG A 230 -2.54 4.52 -29.75
N VAL A 231 -1.41 5.15 -29.45
CA VAL A 231 -1.07 5.65 -28.13
C VAL A 231 -1.43 7.13 -28.07
N LEU A 232 -2.34 7.49 -27.16
CA LEU A 232 -2.68 8.89 -26.93
C LEU A 232 -1.60 9.58 -26.08
N GLU A 233 -1.37 10.85 -26.37
CA GLU A 233 -0.47 11.69 -25.58
C GLU A 233 -1.03 11.93 -24.17
N GLY A 234 -0.11 12.17 -23.23
CA GLY A 234 -0.48 12.66 -21.89
C GLY A 234 -1.06 11.64 -20.92
N TYR A 235 -1.17 10.36 -21.30
CA TYR A 235 -1.55 9.28 -20.37
C TYR A 235 -0.33 8.53 -19.87
N GLU A 236 -0.16 8.37 -18.56
CA GLU A 236 0.94 7.58 -17.97
C GLU A 236 0.42 6.71 -16.82
N THR A 237 0.48 5.40 -17.00
CA THR A 237 -0.14 4.42 -16.10
C THR A 237 0.77 4.11 -14.93
N MET A 238 0.25 4.32 -13.73
CA MET A 238 0.95 4.03 -12.48
C MET A 238 0.60 2.63 -11.98
N PHE A 239 -0.69 2.28 -11.99
CA PHE A 239 -1.15 1.00 -11.46
C PHE A 239 -2.46 0.55 -12.11
N ALA A 240 -2.48 -0.63 -12.75
CA ALA A 240 -3.65 -1.07 -13.50
C ALA A 240 -3.75 -2.59 -13.67
N LYS A 241 -4.97 -3.08 -13.90
CA LYS A 241 -5.27 -4.46 -14.35
C LYS A 241 -5.61 -4.46 -15.84
N GLY A 242 -4.72 -3.92 -16.66
CA GLY A 242 -4.97 -3.65 -18.08
C GLY A 242 -5.89 -2.45 -18.30
N ASP A 243 -6.07 -2.07 -19.57
CA ASP A 243 -6.86 -0.88 -19.92
C ASP A 243 -8.37 -1.16 -19.83
N ASN A 244 -8.81 -2.38 -20.12
CA ASN A 244 -10.23 -2.76 -20.04
C ASN A 244 -10.70 -3.26 -18.65
N SER A 245 -9.97 -2.95 -17.58
CA SER A 245 -10.40 -3.21 -16.19
C SER A 245 -10.19 -1.96 -15.34
N TRP A 246 -9.77 -2.07 -14.08
CA TRP A 246 -9.44 -0.90 -13.26
C TRP A 246 -8.03 -0.38 -13.58
N ARG A 247 -7.88 0.95 -13.60
CA ARG A 247 -6.59 1.61 -13.85
C ARG A 247 -6.48 2.94 -13.13
N LEU A 248 -5.26 3.26 -12.73
CA LEU A 248 -4.81 4.53 -12.14
C LEU A 248 -3.71 5.12 -13.02
N GLN A 249 -3.90 6.37 -13.43
CA GLN A 249 -2.97 7.01 -14.34
C GLN A 249 -3.01 8.52 -14.25
N LYS A 250 -1.92 9.11 -14.70
CA LYS A 250 -1.87 10.52 -15.01
C LYS A 250 -2.61 10.75 -16.33
N PHE A 251 -3.37 11.83 -16.39
CA PHE A 251 -4.23 12.26 -17.47
C PHE A 251 -3.80 13.66 -17.94
N GLY A 252 -3.62 13.84 -19.24
CA GLY A 252 -2.94 15.00 -19.84
C GLY A 252 -3.57 16.37 -19.53
N VAL A 253 -2.89 17.43 -19.98
CA VAL A 253 -3.30 18.83 -19.80
C VAL A 253 -4.65 19.09 -20.47
N ARG A 254 -5.68 19.33 -19.67
CA ARG A 254 -7.01 19.67 -20.18
C ARG A 254 -7.21 21.18 -20.16
N GLY A 255 -7.39 21.78 -21.34
CA GLY A 255 -7.64 23.23 -21.48
C GLY A 255 -8.95 23.74 -20.84
N TRP A 256 -9.85 22.83 -20.42
CA TRP A 256 -11.02 23.16 -19.61
C TRP A 256 -10.73 23.23 -18.11
N HIS A 257 -9.61 22.66 -17.65
CA HIS A 257 -9.13 22.87 -16.28
C HIS A 257 -8.49 24.27 -16.20
N LYS A 258 -8.82 25.03 -15.15
CA LYS A 258 -8.36 26.41 -14.97
C LYS A 258 -7.68 26.57 -13.61
N PRO A 259 -6.35 26.77 -13.55
CA PRO A 259 -5.39 26.78 -14.68
C PRO A 259 -5.22 25.38 -15.30
N PRO A 260 -4.73 25.26 -16.55
CA PRO A 260 -4.38 23.96 -17.12
C PRO A 260 -3.40 23.20 -16.22
N ALA A 261 -3.65 21.91 -16.01
CA ALA A 261 -2.90 21.07 -15.08
C ALA A 261 -2.81 19.63 -15.62
N ASP A 262 -1.80 18.88 -15.17
CA ASP A 262 -1.71 17.45 -15.39
C ASP A 262 -2.50 16.75 -14.28
N LEU A 263 -3.58 16.06 -14.64
CA LEU A 263 -4.54 15.56 -13.66
C LEU A 263 -4.32 14.07 -13.39
N ILE A 264 -4.98 13.57 -12.35
CA ILE A 264 -5.06 12.14 -12.06
C ILE A 264 -6.42 11.64 -12.54
N GLU A 265 -6.46 10.45 -13.13
CA GLU A 265 -7.71 9.74 -13.35
C GLU A 265 -7.64 8.29 -12.86
N ILE A 266 -8.80 7.79 -12.46
CA ILE A 266 -9.05 6.36 -12.32
C ILE A 266 -10.18 5.96 -13.26
N CYS A 267 -10.10 4.78 -13.83
CA CYS A 267 -11.14 4.32 -14.73
C CYS A 267 -11.46 2.84 -14.57
N VAL A 268 -12.63 2.47 -15.06
CA VAL A 268 -13.08 1.10 -15.35
C VAL A 268 -13.63 1.03 -16.77
N GLU A 269 -13.80 -0.18 -17.29
CA GLU A 269 -14.39 -0.40 -18.62
C GLU A 269 -15.80 -1.00 -18.49
N ARG A 270 -16.80 -0.33 -19.07
CA ARG A 270 -18.17 -0.86 -19.14
C ARG A 270 -18.23 -2.18 -19.87
N LEU A 271 -19.09 -3.06 -19.38
CA LEU A 271 -19.42 -4.30 -20.06
C LEU A 271 -20.30 -4.05 -21.30
N ASP A 272 -21.34 -3.21 -21.16
CA ASP A 272 -22.29 -2.89 -22.23
C ASP A 272 -22.99 -1.51 -22.00
N PRO A 273 -23.04 -0.60 -23.02
CA PRO A 273 -22.18 -0.63 -24.20
C PRO A 273 -20.72 -0.50 -23.78
N LYS A 274 -19.83 -1.13 -24.53
CA LYS A 274 -18.39 -1.10 -24.26
C LYS A 274 -17.87 0.35 -24.24
N GLY A 275 -17.14 0.71 -23.19
CA GLY A 275 -16.39 1.96 -23.14
C GLY A 275 -16.00 2.42 -21.74
N ASP A 276 -15.02 3.33 -21.72
CA ASP A 276 -14.41 3.82 -20.50
C ASP A 276 -15.39 4.58 -19.60
N LEU A 277 -15.27 4.36 -18.30
CA LEU A 277 -15.84 5.18 -17.24
C LEU A 277 -14.69 5.67 -16.37
N CYS A 278 -14.45 6.98 -16.40
CA CYS A 278 -13.33 7.60 -15.72
C CYS A 278 -13.80 8.63 -14.71
N VAL A 279 -13.14 8.65 -13.56
CA VAL A 279 -13.18 9.74 -12.58
C VAL A 279 -11.92 10.54 -12.78
N VAL A 280 -12.07 11.78 -13.25
CA VAL A 280 -10.96 12.72 -13.44
C VAL A 280 -10.91 13.66 -12.24
N GLY A 281 -9.74 13.71 -11.60
CA GLY A 281 -9.46 14.56 -10.46
C GLY A 281 -9.35 16.05 -10.80
N LYS A 282 -9.09 16.84 -9.78
CA LYS A 282 -8.87 18.31 -9.84
C LYS A 282 -7.48 18.69 -9.36
N THR A 283 -6.79 17.77 -8.65
CA THR A 283 -5.45 18.03 -8.14
C THR A 283 -4.44 18.02 -9.30
N ASP A 284 -3.63 19.08 -9.38
CA ASP A 284 -2.48 19.15 -10.28
C ASP A 284 -1.38 18.22 -9.77
N MET A 285 -1.03 17.23 -10.59
CA MET A 285 0.03 16.27 -10.32
C MET A 285 1.37 16.92 -10.65
N VAL A 286 1.86 17.78 -9.75
CA VAL A 286 3.13 18.49 -9.97
C VAL A 286 4.29 17.49 -9.93
N THR A 287 5.17 17.53 -10.94
CA THR A 287 6.37 16.69 -10.97
C THR A 287 7.30 16.97 -9.78
N GLY A 288 8.02 15.96 -9.32
CA GLY A 288 8.95 16.08 -8.20
C GLY A 288 8.29 16.07 -6.81
N GLN A 289 6.98 15.82 -6.73
CA GLN A 289 6.23 15.68 -5.48
C GLN A 289 5.61 14.27 -5.36
N TRP A 290 5.60 13.74 -4.13
CA TRP A 290 4.92 12.49 -3.82
C TRP A 290 3.42 12.73 -3.62
N PHE A 291 2.60 11.90 -4.26
CA PHE A 291 1.15 11.85 -4.07
C PHE A 291 0.74 10.44 -3.65
N LEU A 292 -0.05 10.31 -2.59
CA LEU A 292 -0.79 9.07 -2.35
C LEU A 292 -2.08 9.14 -3.16
N LEU A 293 -2.21 8.24 -4.12
CA LEU A 293 -3.38 8.15 -4.97
C LEU A 293 -4.19 6.94 -4.54
N THR A 294 -5.49 7.11 -4.32
CA THR A 294 -6.36 6.02 -3.89
C THR A 294 -7.67 6.04 -4.67
N GLY A 295 -7.95 4.96 -5.38
CA GLY A 295 -9.24 4.71 -5.99
C GLY A 295 -10.10 3.83 -5.09
N VAL A 296 -11.34 4.22 -4.85
CA VAL A 296 -12.35 3.42 -4.14
C VAL A 296 -13.54 3.19 -5.04
N HIS A 297 -13.78 1.94 -5.41
CA HIS A 297 -14.98 1.54 -6.10
C HIS A 297 -15.89 0.86 -5.07
N ASP A 298 -17.07 1.41 -4.90
CA ASP A 298 -18.15 0.82 -4.11
C ASP A 298 -19.44 1.09 -4.87
N HIS A 299 -19.78 0.16 -5.78
CA HIS A 299 -20.87 0.33 -6.73
C HIS A 299 -22.14 0.91 -6.07
N PRO A 300 -22.76 1.95 -6.63
CA PRO A 300 -22.48 2.53 -7.95
C PRO A 300 -21.44 3.65 -7.96
N TYR A 301 -20.80 3.98 -6.82
CA TYR A 301 -19.89 5.13 -6.76
C TYR A 301 -18.43 4.72 -6.97
N VAL A 302 -17.72 5.55 -7.74
CA VAL A 302 -16.27 5.52 -7.82
C VAL A 302 -15.71 6.85 -7.34
N ARG A 303 -14.71 6.78 -6.46
CA ARG A 303 -14.12 7.92 -5.78
C ARG A 303 -12.61 7.91 -5.97
N LEU A 304 -12.07 9.05 -6.38
CA LEU A 304 -10.64 9.32 -6.41
C LEU A 304 -10.28 10.17 -5.20
N TYR A 305 -9.32 9.70 -4.42
CA TYR A 305 -8.71 10.44 -3.33
C TYR A 305 -7.25 10.74 -3.68
N VAL A 306 -6.82 11.95 -3.36
CA VAL A 306 -5.43 12.40 -3.48
C VAL A 306 -4.99 12.90 -2.12
N ASN A 307 -3.87 12.38 -1.61
CA ASN A 307 -3.29 12.76 -0.32
C ASN A 307 -4.31 12.69 0.84
N GLY A 308 -5.11 11.63 0.87
CA GLY A 308 -6.09 11.39 1.94
C GLY A 308 -7.37 12.22 1.84
N VAL A 309 -7.56 13.01 0.77
CA VAL A 309 -8.72 13.89 0.57
C VAL A 309 -9.48 13.48 -0.69
N LEU A 310 -10.82 13.49 -0.64
CA LEU A 310 -11.66 13.22 -1.81
C LEU A 310 -11.44 14.31 -2.87
N ASP A 311 -10.97 13.91 -4.05
CA ASP A 311 -10.68 14.81 -5.17
C ASP A 311 -11.85 14.84 -6.16
N ALA A 312 -12.42 13.66 -6.46
CA ALA A 312 -13.58 13.52 -7.34
C ALA A 312 -14.41 12.26 -7.04
N THR A 313 -15.69 12.30 -7.43
CA THR A 313 -16.63 11.18 -7.32
C THR A 313 -17.52 11.14 -8.56
N GLU A 314 -17.83 9.95 -9.04
CA GLU A 314 -18.77 9.73 -10.14
C GLU A 314 -19.74 8.60 -9.83
N LEU A 315 -20.90 8.65 -10.50
CA LEU A 315 -21.90 7.59 -10.48
C LEU A 315 -21.71 6.67 -11.69
N PHE A 316 -21.22 5.46 -11.44
CA PHE A 316 -21.09 4.37 -12.41
C PHE A 316 -22.19 3.33 -12.17
N ASP A 317 -23.43 3.70 -12.53
CA ASP A 317 -24.60 2.82 -12.46
C ASP A 317 -24.67 1.86 -13.66
N SER A 318 -23.56 1.17 -13.92
CA SER A 318 -23.46 0.15 -14.97
C SER A 318 -22.43 -0.91 -14.57
N LYS A 319 -22.60 -2.13 -15.08
CA LYS A 319 -21.64 -3.20 -14.85
C LYS A 319 -20.36 -2.90 -15.62
N TRP A 320 -19.22 -2.94 -14.94
CA TRP A 320 -17.91 -2.95 -15.59
C TRP A 320 -17.31 -4.36 -15.57
N LYS A 321 -16.36 -4.59 -16.46
CA LYS A 321 -15.72 -5.90 -16.65
C LYS A 321 -14.30 -5.93 -16.11
N THR A 322 -13.72 -7.11 -16.18
CA THR A 322 -12.28 -7.32 -16.05
C THR A 322 -11.69 -7.75 -17.39
N ASP A 323 -10.38 -7.97 -17.41
CA ASP A 323 -9.64 -8.40 -18.59
C ASP A 323 -8.62 -9.50 -18.26
N ASP A 324 -8.00 -10.08 -19.28
CA ASP A 324 -7.00 -11.12 -19.14
C ASP A 324 -5.55 -10.60 -19.02
N HIS A 325 -5.39 -9.28 -18.97
CA HIS A 325 -4.08 -8.64 -18.84
C HIS A 325 -3.49 -8.73 -17.42
N PRO A 326 -2.15 -8.67 -17.29
CA PRO A 326 -1.45 -8.57 -16.01
C PRO A 326 -1.89 -7.38 -15.15
N VAL A 327 -1.69 -7.47 -13.83
CA VAL A 327 -1.60 -6.26 -13.01
C VAL A 327 -0.23 -5.63 -13.27
N GLY A 328 -0.20 -4.38 -13.75
CA GLY A 328 1.01 -3.63 -14.05
C GLY A 328 1.21 -2.47 -13.07
N ILE A 329 2.45 -2.32 -12.59
CA ILE A 329 2.95 -1.17 -11.82
C ILE A 329 3.97 -0.45 -12.71
N GLY A 330 3.68 0.79 -13.08
CA GLY A 330 4.54 1.64 -13.92
C GLY A 330 4.32 1.55 -15.44
N ASN A 331 3.40 0.70 -15.91
CA ASN A 331 2.98 0.67 -17.31
C ASN A 331 1.61 -0.01 -17.45
N GLN A 332 0.90 0.28 -18.54
CA GLN A 332 -0.24 -0.52 -18.94
C GLN A 332 0.21 -1.88 -19.51
N SER A 333 -0.56 -2.92 -19.22
CA SER A 333 -0.20 -4.31 -19.50
C SER A 333 -0.82 -4.87 -20.78
N GLN A 334 -1.67 -4.10 -21.47
CA GLN A 334 -2.43 -4.51 -22.66
C GLN A 334 -1.65 -4.37 -23.97
N PHE A 335 -0.79 -3.37 -24.07
CA PHE A 335 0.03 -3.04 -25.24
C PHE A 335 1.46 -2.60 -24.85
N PRO A 336 2.20 -3.33 -24.00
CA PRO A 336 3.47 -2.88 -23.44
C PRO A 336 4.55 -2.60 -24.52
N GLU A 337 4.49 -3.31 -25.64
CA GLU A 337 5.38 -3.18 -26.80
C GLU A 337 5.11 -1.92 -27.64
N LYS A 338 3.94 -1.29 -27.47
CA LYS A 338 3.59 -0.09 -28.25
C LYS A 338 4.23 1.18 -27.71
N GLY A 339 4.97 1.11 -26.60
CA GLY A 339 5.56 2.30 -25.98
C GLY A 339 4.55 3.30 -25.47
N GLY A 340 3.35 2.84 -25.13
CA GLY A 340 2.27 3.71 -24.70
C GLY A 340 1.92 3.57 -23.24
N ARG A 341 1.78 4.73 -22.57
CA ARG A 341 1.34 4.91 -21.18
C ARG A 341 2.28 4.38 -20.09
N TYR A 342 3.57 4.37 -20.35
CA TYR A 342 4.57 4.09 -19.32
C TYR A 342 4.67 5.25 -18.34
N TRP A 343 5.09 4.95 -17.11
CA TRP A 343 5.41 5.92 -16.08
C TRP A 343 6.87 6.36 -16.16
N ASP A 344 7.14 7.65 -15.97
CA ASP A 344 8.49 8.16 -15.72
C ASP A 344 8.58 8.83 -14.35
N GLY A 345 9.16 8.10 -13.39
CA GLY A 345 9.20 8.55 -12.00
C GLY A 345 9.43 7.44 -11.00
N TRP A 346 8.86 7.62 -9.81
CA TRP A 346 8.99 6.71 -8.70
C TRP A 346 7.62 6.23 -8.24
N LEU A 347 7.51 4.94 -7.90
CA LEU A 347 6.31 4.34 -7.32
C LEU A 347 6.69 3.55 -6.06
N ASP A 348 5.81 3.60 -5.07
CA ASP A 348 6.02 2.99 -3.75
C ASP A 348 4.68 2.49 -3.19
N GLU A 349 4.71 1.49 -2.29
CA GLU A 349 3.57 0.98 -1.51
C GLU A 349 2.29 0.70 -2.33
N ALA A 350 2.39 -0.13 -3.36
CA ALA A 350 1.23 -0.51 -4.18
C ALA A 350 0.33 -1.51 -3.43
N ARG A 351 -0.97 -1.24 -3.37
CA ARG A 351 -1.95 -2.06 -2.63
C ARG A 351 -3.24 -2.26 -3.38
N VAL A 352 -3.81 -3.45 -3.29
CA VAL A 352 -5.20 -3.73 -3.72
C VAL A 352 -5.95 -4.44 -2.61
N LEU A 353 -7.16 -3.97 -2.37
CA LEU A 353 -8.11 -4.52 -1.43
C LEU A 353 -9.43 -4.83 -2.15
N GLN A 354 -10.07 -5.95 -1.81
CA GLN A 354 -11.41 -6.34 -2.31
C GLN A 354 -12.57 -5.73 -1.51
N VAL A 355 -12.28 -4.75 -0.66
CA VAL A 355 -13.25 -4.00 0.13
C VAL A 355 -13.11 -2.51 -0.17
N ALA A 356 -14.21 -1.78 -0.09
CA ALA A 356 -14.18 -0.33 -0.14
C ALA A 356 -13.75 0.21 1.23
N LYS A 357 -12.73 1.05 1.25
CA LYS A 357 -12.31 1.80 2.45
C LYS A 357 -13.01 3.16 2.48
N ASP A 358 -13.35 3.61 3.69
CA ASP A 358 -13.97 4.91 3.92
C ASP A 358 -12.94 6.05 3.95
N GLU A 359 -13.42 7.28 4.01
CA GLU A 359 -12.56 8.47 4.03
C GLU A 359 -11.66 8.56 5.27
N HIS A 360 -12.02 7.90 6.38
CA HIS A 360 -11.21 7.91 7.59
C HIS A 360 -10.00 6.99 7.45
N TRP A 361 -10.21 5.79 6.90
CA TRP A 361 -9.13 4.86 6.56
C TRP A 361 -8.18 5.48 5.53
N ILE A 362 -8.71 6.11 4.48
CA ILE A 362 -7.89 6.71 3.41
C ILE A 362 -7.08 7.90 3.93
N LYS A 363 -7.68 8.75 4.76
CA LYS A 363 -6.95 9.86 5.39
C LYS A 363 -5.87 9.34 6.33
N LEU A 364 -6.16 8.30 7.11
CA LEU A 364 -5.17 7.68 7.98
C LEU A 364 -4.03 7.04 7.20
N ASP A 365 -4.33 6.43 6.04
CA ASP A 365 -3.34 5.85 5.14
C ASP A 365 -2.32 6.90 4.70
N TYR A 366 -2.79 8.06 4.24
CA TYR A 366 -1.90 9.18 3.92
C TYR A 366 -1.12 9.72 5.13
N GLU A 367 -1.83 10.06 6.22
CA GLU A 367 -1.22 10.74 7.37
C GLU A 367 -0.22 9.86 8.13
N SER A 368 -0.37 8.54 8.09
CA SER A 368 0.57 7.62 8.74
C SER A 368 1.87 7.42 7.94
N GLN A 369 1.84 7.72 6.64
CA GLN A 369 2.95 7.42 5.73
C GLN A 369 3.72 8.66 5.25
N ARG A 370 3.08 9.83 5.20
CA ARG A 370 3.71 11.04 4.66
C ARG A 370 4.93 11.52 5.45
N GLU A 371 5.83 12.20 4.77
CA GLU A 371 6.93 12.92 5.42
C GLU A 371 6.39 13.95 6.44
N GLY A 372 7.05 14.05 7.58
CA GLY A 372 6.64 14.96 8.66
C GLY A 372 5.26 14.63 9.26
N GLN A 373 4.85 13.35 9.24
CA GLN A 373 3.65 12.90 9.92
C GLN A 373 3.62 13.35 11.39
N ARG A 374 2.41 13.59 11.92
CA ARG A 374 2.15 13.94 13.33
C ARG A 374 1.21 12.94 14.01
N LEU A 375 1.04 11.76 13.42
CA LEU A 375 0.25 10.66 13.97
C LEU A 375 0.96 9.99 15.14
N LEU A 376 2.27 9.77 15.05
CA LEU A 376 3.04 9.00 16.03
C LEU A 376 4.00 9.87 16.82
N GLU A 377 3.86 9.82 18.14
CA GLU A 377 4.78 10.44 19.09
C GLU A 377 5.45 9.37 19.95
N PHE A 378 6.79 9.39 19.96
CA PHE A 378 7.59 8.40 20.65
C PHE A 378 7.94 8.88 22.05
N GLY A 379 7.55 8.10 23.07
CA GLY A 379 7.95 8.32 24.46
C GLY A 379 9.44 8.06 24.70
N LYS A 380 9.85 8.22 25.97
CA LYS A 380 11.19 7.85 26.42
C LYS A 380 11.32 6.33 26.49
N THR A 381 12.52 5.82 26.22
CA THR A 381 12.85 4.43 26.51
C THR A 381 12.83 4.22 28.01
N GLN A 382 12.13 3.18 28.45
CA GLN A 382 12.08 2.71 29.82
C GLN A 382 12.81 1.37 29.89
N GLN A 383 13.52 1.15 30.98
CA GLN A 383 14.21 -0.10 31.29
C GLN A 383 13.52 -0.73 32.49
N GLN A 384 13.34 -2.04 32.46
CA GLN A 384 12.81 -2.78 33.60
C GLN A 384 13.80 -2.93 34.75
#